data_AF-A0A3N5TWJ1-F1
#
_entry.id   AF-A0A3N5TWJ1-F1
#
_cell.length_a   1.000
_cell.length_b   1.000
_cell.length_c   1.000
_cell.angle_alpha   90.00
_cell.angle_beta   90.00
_cell.angle_gamma   90.00
#
_symmetry.space_group_name_H-M   'P 1'
#
loop_
_entity.id
_entity.type
_entity.pdbx_description
1 polymer ?
#
loop_
_entity_poly.entity_id
_entity_poly.type
_entity_poly.pdbx_seq_one_letter_code
_entity_poly.pdbx_strand_id
1 'polypeptide(L)'
;MAAKVQNGKVIFRRWDRHAGLDETSRSFVTLDDLFELCLQANDPLLVDRVTIEGKDATGAPRVVTLVFQSVTVSDHQDPGRS
;
A
#
# COMPACT_ATOMS: atom_id res chain seq x y z
N MET A 1 -0.66 -27.01 -7.59
CA MET A 1 0.05 -26.30 -6.50
C MET A 1 -0.64 -24.98 -6.23
N ALA A 2 -0.68 -24.53 -4.98
CA ALA A 2 -1.24 -23.23 -4.62
C ALA A 2 -0.25 -22.10 -4.93
N ALA A 3 -0.75 -20.87 -5.10
CA ALA A 3 0.11 -19.68 -5.20
C ALA A 3 0.96 -19.55 -3.94
N LYS A 4 2.22 -19.16 -4.09
CA LYS A 4 3.16 -19.04 -2.96
C LYS A 4 3.74 -17.64 -2.91
N VAL A 5 3.54 -16.96 -1.78
CA VAL A 5 4.24 -15.72 -1.46
C VAL A 5 5.70 -16.02 -1.18
N GLN A 6 6.58 -15.20 -1.74
CA GLN A 6 8.03 -15.29 -1.56
C GLN A 6 8.56 -14.10 -0.76
N ASN A 7 8.02 -12.91 -1.01
CA ASN A 7 8.46 -11.69 -0.34
C ASN A 7 7.32 -10.67 -0.28
N GLY A 8 7.34 -9.84 0.75
CA GLY A 8 6.41 -8.73 0.95
C GLY A 8 7.16 -7.48 1.37
N LYS A 9 6.75 -6.32 0.85
CA LYS A 9 7.24 -5.02 1.34
C LYS A 9 6.13 -3.99 1.39
N VAL A 10 6.18 -3.14 2.41
CA VAL A 10 5.37 -1.94 2.55
C VAL A 10 6.25 -0.74 2.22
N ILE A 11 5.78 0.10 1.33
CA ILE A 11 6.38 1.40 1.04
C ILE A 11 5.61 2.45 1.80
N PHE A 12 6.34 3.28 2.52
CA PHE A 12 5.82 4.40 3.28
C PHE A 12 6.28 5.71 2.66
N ARG A 13 5.43 6.72 2.80
CA ARG A 13 5.71 8.10 2.42
C ARG A 13 5.61 9.01 3.64
N ARG A 14 6.59 9.90 3.77
CA ARG A 14 6.53 11.02 4.71
C ARG A 14 6.72 12.31 3.95
N TRP A 15 5.83 13.27 4.16
CA TRP A 15 6.05 14.62 3.68
C TRP A 15 6.80 15.42 4.76
N ASP A 16 8.05 15.79 4.45
CA ASP A 16 8.86 16.67 5.26
C ASP A 16 8.87 18.07 4.64
N ARG A 17 8.61 19.12 5.44
CA ARG A 17 8.51 20.50 4.93
C ARG A 17 9.85 21.06 4.43
N HIS A 18 10.97 20.49 4.86
CA HIS A 18 12.32 20.93 4.52
C HIS A 18 12.99 20.01 3.50
N ALA A 19 12.72 18.71 3.55
CA ALA A 19 13.33 17.70 2.68
C ALA A 19 12.42 17.23 1.53
N GLY A 20 11.13 17.58 1.53
CA GLY A 20 10.16 17.14 0.53
C GLY A 20 9.58 15.76 0.84
N LEU A 21 9.24 14.99 -0.20
CA LEU A 21 8.69 13.65 -0.06
C LEU A 21 9.82 12.63 0.17
N ASP A 22 9.79 11.96 1.32
CA ASP A 22 10.67 10.85 1.64
C ASP A 22 9.95 9.51 1.49
N GLU A 23 10.64 8.52 0.92
CA GLU A 23 10.14 7.16 0.74
C GLU A 23 11.01 6.17 1.53
N THR A 24 10.36 5.36 2.37
CA THR A 24 11.02 4.27 3.10
C THR A 24 10.31 2.95 2.84
N SER A 25 11.04 1.84 2.93
CA SER A 25 10.49 0.50 2.70
C SER A 25 10.79 -0.42 3.86
N ARG A 26 9.80 -1.22 4.28
CA ARG A 26 9.99 -2.31 5.26
C ARG A 26 9.46 -3.62 4.69
N SER A 27 10.21 -4.70 4.89
CA SER A 27 9.79 -6.04 4.49
C SER A 27 8.89 -6.69 5.53
N PHE A 28 8.02 -7.59 5.10
CA PHE A 28 7.19 -8.43 5.96
C PHE A 28 7.20 -9.88 5.48
N VAL A 29 7.03 -10.83 6.40
CA VAL A 29 7.03 -12.26 6.10
C VAL A 29 5.64 -12.86 6.33
N THR A 30 4.90 -12.34 7.31
CA THR A 30 3.54 -12.79 7.66
C THR A 30 2.49 -11.71 7.38
N LEU A 31 1.21 -12.10 7.39
CA LEU A 31 0.11 -11.13 7.33
C LEU A 31 0.02 -10.29 8.61
N ASP A 32 0.40 -10.86 9.76
CA ASP A 32 0.42 -10.12 11.02
C ASP A 32 1.50 -9.02 11.00
N ASP A 33 2.69 -9.31 10.44
CA ASP A 33 3.74 -8.32 10.20
C ASP A 33 3.22 -7.18 9.32
N LEU A 34 2.48 -7.51 8.25
CA LEU A 34 1.87 -6.53 7.37
C LEU A 34 0.85 -5.66 8.12
N PHE A 35 -0.02 -6.27 8.93
CA PHE A 35 -1.01 -5.54 9.70
C PHE A 35 -0.37 -4.65 10.75
N GLU A 36 0.67 -5.11 11.45
CA GLU A 36 1.42 -4.29 12.38
C GLU A 36 2.02 -3.07 11.68
N LEU A 37 2.65 -3.27 10.52
CA LEU A 37 3.21 -2.19 9.70
C LEU A 37 2.16 -1.19 9.21
N CYS A 38 0.94 -1.63 8.91
CA CYS A 38 -0.11 -0.76 8.37
C CYS A 38 -1.02 -0.11 9.42
N LEU A 39 -1.11 -0.67 10.64
CA LEU A 39 -2.06 -0.23 11.67
C LEU A 39 -1.38 0.49 12.84
N GLN A 40 -0.06 0.73 12.79
CA GLN A 40 0.66 1.51 13.80
C GLN A 40 0.15 2.95 13.87
N ALA A 41 -0.66 3.24 14.91
CA ALA A 41 -1.33 4.53 15.09
C ALA A 41 -0.38 5.73 15.37
N ASN A 42 0.87 5.46 15.72
CA ASN A 42 1.83 6.48 16.18
C ASN A 42 2.98 6.75 15.18
N ASP A 43 3.00 6.11 14.01
CA ASP A 43 4.06 6.34 13.01
C ASP A 43 3.62 7.48 12.05
N PRO A 44 4.41 8.55 11.88
CA PRO A 44 4.13 9.60 10.87
C PRO A 44 4.24 9.10 9.42
N LEU A 45 4.70 7.86 9.22
CA LEU A 45 4.80 7.21 7.92
C LEU A 45 3.43 6.75 7.42
N LEU A 46 2.97 7.36 6.33
CA LEU A 46 1.75 6.93 5.65
C LEU A 46 2.07 5.76 4.73
N VAL A 47 1.25 4.71 4.76
CA VAL A 47 1.37 3.61 3.80
C VAL A 47 1.01 4.13 2.40
N ASP A 48 1.93 4.01 1.45
CA ASP A 48 1.71 4.35 0.05
C ASP A 48 1.24 3.14 -0.74
N ARG A 49 2.01 2.05 -0.65
CA ARG A 49 1.74 0.81 -1.37
C ARG A 49 2.31 -0.42 -0.67
N VAL A 50 1.65 -1.54 -0.90
CA VAL A 50 2.11 -2.87 -0.49
C VAL A 50 2.43 -3.67 -1.76
N THR A 51 3.62 -4.27 -1.81
CA THR A 51 4.03 -5.15 -2.91
C THR A 51 4.23 -6.56 -2.37
N ILE A 52 3.59 -7.54 -3.01
CA ILE A 52 3.71 -8.97 -2.69
C ILE A 52 4.26 -9.67 -3.93
N GLU A 53 5.40 -10.32 -3.79
CA GLU A 53 6.07 -11.08 -4.83
C GLU A 53 5.88 -12.56 -4.56
N GLY A 54 5.54 -13.33 -5.59
CA GLY A 54 5.26 -14.74 -5.46
C GLY A 54 5.31 -15.50 -6.77
N LYS A 55 4.80 -16.73 -6.74
CA LYS A 55 4.63 -17.57 -7.94
C LYS A 55 3.20 -18.07 -8.05
N ASP A 56 2.69 -18.15 -9.27
CA ASP A 56 1.40 -18.79 -9.55
C ASP A 56 1.50 -20.32 -9.55
N ALA A 57 0.38 -21.00 -9.83
CA ALA A 57 0.30 -22.46 -9.82
C ALA A 57 1.23 -23.17 -10.83
N THR A 58 1.73 -22.44 -11.83
CA THR A 58 2.67 -22.94 -12.85
C THR A 58 4.13 -22.63 -12.50
N GLY A 59 4.38 -21.95 -11.37
CA GLY A 59 5.71 -21.50 -10.96
C GLY A 59 6.15 -20.18 -11.60
N ALA A 60 5.29 -19.54 -12.40
CA ALA A 60 5.59 -18.27 -13.03
C ALA A 60 5.58 -17.13 -11.98
N PRO A 61 6.56 -16.20 -12.01
CA PRO A 61 6.61 -15.07 -11.09
C PRO A 61 5.38 -14.16 -11.24
N ARG A 62 4.84 -13.70 -10.10
CA ARG A 62 3.74 -12.74 -10.02
C ARG A 62 4.05 -11.68 -8.99
N VAL A 63 3.54 -10.48 -9.24
CA VAL A 63 3.61 -9.35 -8.32
C VAL A 63 2.20 -8.79 -8.14
N VAL A 64 1.78 -8.66 -6.89
CA VAL A 64 0.55 -7.96 -6.51
C VAL A 64 0.96 -6.63 -5.88
N THR A 65 0.39 -5.54 -6.39
CA THR A 65 0.60 -4.20 -5.83
C THR A 65 -0.74 -3.65 -5.36
N LEU A 66 -0.85 -3.35 -4.08
CA LEU A 66 -1.98 -2.65 -3.48
C LEU A 66 -1.56 -1.19 -3.27
N VAL A 67 -2.29 -0.25 -3.87
CA VAL A 67 -1.99 1.19 -3.77
C VAL A 67 -3.15 1.90 -3.08
N PHE A 68 -2.84 2.85 -2.20
CA PHE A 68 -3.86 3.71 -1.61
C PHE A 68 -4.12 4.88 -2.57
N GLN A 69 -5.33 4.96 -3.12
CA GLN A 69 -5.76 6.09 -3.94
C GLN A 69 -6.80 6.90 -3.18
N SER A 70 -6.48 8.17 -2.91
CA SER A 70 -7.47 9.15 -2.48
C SER A 70 -8.24 9.62 -3.71
N VAL A 71 -9.46 9.12 -3.89
CA VAL A 71 -10.39 9.64 -4.89
C VAL A 71 -11.11 10.84 -4.27
N THR A 72 -10.80 12.04 -4.75
CA THR A 72 -11.59 13.23 -4.41
C THR A 72 -12.92 13.10 -5.13
N VAL A 73 -14.00 12.78 -4.40
CA VAL A 73 -15.35 12.82 -4.97
C VAL A 73 -15.72 14.29 -5.07
N SER A 74 -15.69 14.85 -6.28
CA SER A 74 -16.31 16.15 -6.53
C SER A 74 -17.82 15.95 -6.39
N ASP A 75 -18.42 16.52 -5.34
CA ASP A 75 -19.87 16.63 -5.22
C ASP A 75 -20.36 17.42 -6.45
N HIS A 76 -20.89 16.71 -7.44
CA HIS A 76 -21.62 17.35 -8.50
C HIS A 76 -22.97 17.75 -7.89
N GLN A 77 -23.02 18.96 -7.32
CA GLN A 77 -24.28 19.62 -7.01
C GLN A 77 -25.06 19.72 -8.32
N ASP A 78 -26.07 18.87 -8.46
CA ASP A 78 -27.08 18.95 -9.51
C ASP A 78 -27.86 20.28 -9.34
N PRO A 79 -27.70 21.27 -10.24
CA PRO A 79 -28.23 22.61 -10.05
C PRO A 79 -29.69 22.72 -10.51
N GLY A 80 -30.54 21.73 -10.18
CA GLY A 80 -31.78 21.53 -10.92
C GLY A 80 -32.91 20.82 -10.20
N ARG A 81 -33.25 21.19 -8.96
CA ARG A 81 -34.62 20.97 -8.44
C ARG A 81 -35.06 22.13 -7.56
N SER A 82 -35.80 23.05 -8.19
CA SER A 82 -36.77 23.96 -7.57
C SER A 82 -38.09 23.82 -8.34
#